data_AF-A0A1Y1YEN9-F1
#
_entry.id   AF-A0A1Y1YEN9-F1
#
_cell.length_a   1.000
_cell.length_b   1.000
_cell.length_c   1.000
_cell.angle_alpha   90.00
_cell.angle_beta   90.00
_cell.angle_gamma   90.00
#
_symmetry.space_group_name_H-M   'P 1'
#
loop_
_entity.id
_entity.type
_entity.pdbx_description
1 polymer ?
#
loop_
_entity_poly.entity_id
_entity_poly.type
_entity_poly.pdbx_seq_one_letter_code
_entity_poly.pdbx_strand_id
1 'polypeptide(L)'
;MFIENGCRTVSREEIINNYENGDEVFINSNYNKADKTYQLINCVEGECELAESQATSDKPEYYFNSGDVDNSNVYRGDVIECTNSKSKIECKSITSNEGDVYLNAKYVVYDEKDEYNYVNAGKETGGKLIRCNENESNGACTIKGTKDGDVFVDDNTGQLIVCDENGCNSKSTGASTDNNEYYLSGDDLIKCEVKDGEKVYGELIECSKKGNKVTCKAVSGNDGDVYINGNYDKGTDENGKALGDPTNQIIKCNDGKCEAVTIDGKDGSSTNGSGGGGGGGKEKEVCMKFLSIMLILEMKIQIN
;
A
#
# COMPACT_ATOMS: atom_id res chain seq x y z
N MET A 1 -16.64 32.00 24.16
CA MET A 1 -16.74 30.71 23.44
C MET A 1 -15.94 29.72 24.26
N PHE A 2 -16.61 28.95 25.11
CA PHE A 2 -15.96 28.06 26.07
C PHE A 2 -15.83 26.68 25.40
N ILE A 3 -14.59 26.25 25.16
CA ILE A 3 -14.28 24.85 24.88
C ILE A 3 -14.14 24.18 26.24
N GLU A 4 -15.25 23.66 26.77
CA GLU A 4 -15.19 22.69 27.86
C GLU A 4 -15.24 21.29 27.25
N ASN A 5 -14.13 20.56 27.38
CA ASN A 5 -13.97 19.15 27.05
C ASN A 5 -14.03 18.77 25.55
N GLY A 6 -13.09 19.25 24.74
CA GLY A 6 -12.49 18.51 23.59
C GLY A 6 -13.39 17.83 22.55
N CYS A 7 -14.69 18.01 22.60
CA CYS A 7 -15.68 17.38 21.72
C CYS A 7 -16.43 18.50 21.02
N ARG A 8 -16.47 18.43 19.68
CA ARG A 8 -17.25 19.33 18.84
C ARG A 8 -18.45 18.57 18.31
N THR A 9 -19.64 19.14 18.42
CA THR A 9 -20.82 18.64 17.70
C THR A 9 -20.62 18.89 16.21
N VAL A 10 -20.66 17.82 15.40
CA VAL A 10 -20.65 17.91 13.94
C VAL A 10 -22.10 17.88 13.46
N SER A 11 -22.54 18.86 12.67
CA SER A 11 -23.91 18.87 12.14
C SER A 11 -24.04 17.91 10.95
N ARG A 12 -25.27 17.44 10.67
CA ARG A 12 -25.55 16.65 9.46
C ARG A 12 -25.13 17.41 8.20
N GLU A 13 -25.29 18.73 8.20
CA GLU A 13 -24.89 19.61 7.09
C GLU A 13 -23.37 19.74 6.99
N GLU A 14 -22.61 19.75 8.09
CA GLU A 14 -21.14 19.73 8.07
C GLU A 14 -20.61 18.41 7.57
N ILE A 15 -21.25 17.30 7.95
CA ILE A 15 -20.98 15.99 7.36
C ILE A 15 -21.26 16.11 5.85
N ILE A 16 -22.47 16.52 5.45
CA ILE A 16 -22.93 16.70 4.04
C ILE A 16 -22.06 17.66 3.19
N ASN A 17 -21.52 18.72 3.76
CA ASN A 17 -20.85 19.77 2.99
C ASN A 17 -19.34 19.52 2.81
N ASN A 18 -18.73 18.59 3.55
CA ASN A 18 -17.33 18.18 3.35
C ASN A 18 -17.16 17.12 2.22
N TYR A 19 -18.14 17.03 1.32
CA TYR A 19 -18.43 15.91 0.39
C TYR A 19 -17.54 15.76 -0.83
N GLU A 20 -16.29 16.19 -0.77
CA GLU A 20 -15.34 15.78 -1.83
C GLU A 20 -14.83 14.34 -1.64
N ASN A 21 -14.97 13.75 -0.44
CA ASN A 21 -14.41 12.42 -0.12
C ASN A 21 -15.41 11.48 0.56
N GLY A 22 -16.59 11.31 -0.05
CA GLY A 22 -17.67 10.45 0.45
C GLY A 22 -17.17 9.23 1.22
N ASP A 23 -17.65 9.11 2.47
CA ASP A 23 -17.39 8.08 3.48
C ASP A 23 -16.52 8.50 4.69
N GLU A 24 -17.16 8.67 5.86
CA GLU A 24 -16.49 8.98 7.14
C GLU A 24 -16.55 7.84 8.17
N VAL A 25 -15.50 7.72 9.00
CA VAL A 25 -15.45 6.80 10.14
C VAL A 25 -14.98 7.54 11.38
N PHE A 26 -15.68 7.30 12.49
CA PHE A 26 -15.37 7.87 13.79
C PHE A 26 -15.30 6.79 14.86
N ILE A 27 -14.56 7.07 15.95
CA ILE A 27 -14.57 6.25 17.15
C ILE A 27 -15.84 6.55 17.96
N ASN A 28 -16.60 5.52 18.30
CA ASN A 28 -17.75 5.66 19.19
C ASN A 28 -17.27 5.90 20.64
N SER A 29 -17.29 7.16 21.08
CA SER A 29 -16.88 7.54 22.44
C SER A 29 -17.77 6.98 23.56
N ASN A 30 -18.96 6.44 23.23
CA ASN A 30 -19.84 5.74 24.16
C ASN A 30 -19.50 4.26 24.32
N TYR A 31 -18.65 3.71 23.45
CA TYR A 31 -18.17 2.33 23.56
C TYR A 31 -17.46 2.10 24.89
N ASN A 32 -17.69 0.93 25.48
CA ASN A 32 -17.29 0.55 26.83
C ASN A 32 -17.85 1.43 27.97
N LYS A 33 -18.68 2.45 27.69
CA LYS A 33 -19.41 3.24 28.69
C LYS A 33 -20.88 2.84 28.68
N ALA A 34 -21.66 3.47 27.81
CA ALA A 34 -23.09 3.23 27.61
C ALA A 34 -23.37 2.19 26.52
N ASP A 35 -22.44 2.06 25.56
CA ASP A 35 -22.48 1.08 24.47
C ASP A 35 -21.43 -0.02 24.74
N LYS A 36 -21.79 -1.28 24.49
CA LYS A 36 -20.90 -2.44 24.66
C LYS A 36 -20.68 -3.23 23.37
N THR A 37 -21.36 -2.84 22.29
CA THR A 37 -21.37 -3.57 21.02
C THR A 37 -20.62 -2.81 19.96
N TYR A 38 -20.89 -1.51 19.79
CA TYR A 38 -20.42 -0.77 18.62
C TYR A 38 -19.23 0.11 18.94
N GLN A 39 -18.07 -0.17 18.34
CA GLN A 39 -16.84 0.59 18.56
C GLN A 39 -16.72 1.81 17.64
N LEU A 40 -17.45 1.80 16.52
CA LEU A 40 -17.32 2.76 15.45
C LEU A 40 -18.65 3.45 15.16
N ILE A 41 -18.57 4.61 14.51
CA ILE A 41 -19.69 5.28 13.85
C ILE A 41 -19.29 5.42 12.38
N ASN A 42 -20.10 4.87 11.48
CA ASN A 42 -19.90 4.95 10.05
C ASN A 42 -20.91 5.91 9.45
N CYS A 43 -20.44 6.89 8.68
CA CYS A 43 -21.31 7.80 7.93
C CYS A 43 -21.11 7.60 6.43
N VAL A 44 -22.21 7.43 5.71
CA VAL A 44 -22.28 7.33 4.24
C VAL A 44 -23.33 8.31 3.79
N GLU A 45 -22.98 9.22 2.89
CA GLU A 45 -23.91 10.26 2.40
C GLU A 45 -24.67 10.98 3.53
N GLY A 46 -24.01 11.13 4.68
CA GLY A 46 -24.48 11.97 5.80
C GLY A 46 -25.49 11.27 6.69
N GLU A 47 -25.73 10.00 6.42
CA GLU A 47 -26.45 9.09 7.29
C GLU A 47 -25.42 8.29 8.08
N CYS A 48 -25.51 8.38 9.40
CA CYS A 48 -24.56 7.77 10.31
C CYS A 48 -25.22 6.65 11.11
N GLU A 49 -24.52 5.53 11.22
CA GLU A 49 -24.93 4.38 12.00
C GLU A 49 -23.81 3.86 12.90
N LEU A 50 -24.19 3.14 13.94
CA LEU A 50 -23.26 2.46 14.83
C LEU A 50 -22.74 1.18 14.14
N ALA A 51 -21.44 0.97 14.17
CA ALA A 51 -20.79 -0.15 13.50
C ALA A 51 -19.91 -0.97 14.46
N GLU A 52 -19.93 -2.29 14.29
CA GLU A 52 -19.07 -3.23 15.00
C GLU A 52 -17.83 -3.53 14.17
N SER A 53 -16.66 -3.38 14.79
CA SER A 53 -15.39 -3.81 14.21
C SER A 53 -15.35 -5.34 14.04
N GLN A 54 -14.82 -5.84 12.91
CA GLN A 54 -14.62 -7.28 12.65
C GLN A 54 -13.16 -7.68 12.87
N ALA A 55 -12.38 -6.82 13.56
CA ALA A 55 -11.01 -7.10 13.90
C ALA A 55 -10.88 -8.45 14.61
N THR A 56 -9.89 -9.23 14.20
CA THR A 56 -9.51 -10.50 14.82
C THR A 56 -8.15 -10.36 15.49
N SER A 57 -7.71 -11.37 16.24
CA SER A 57 -6.39 -11.35 16.88
C SER A 57 -5.24 -11.24 15.89
N ASP A 58 -5.45 -11.71 14.66
CA ASP A 58 -4.41 -11.80 13.62
C ASP A 58 -4.63 -10.80 12.48
N LYS A 59 -5.82 -10.18 12.41
CA LYS A 59 -6.20 -9.19 11.40
C LYS A 59 -6.84 -7.98 12.07
N PRO A 60 -6.04 -6.98 12.49
CA PRO A 60 -6.57 -5.68 12.89
C PRO A 60 -7.16 -4.92 11.71
N GLU A 61 -8.03 -3.94 11.99
CA GLU A 61 -8.66 -3.07 11.00
C GLU A 61 -8.16 -1.63 11.16
N TYR A 62 -7.94 -0.96 10.03
CA TYR A 62 -7.48 0.44 10.00
C TYR A 62 -8.45 1.30 9.23
N TYR A 63 -8.84 2.44 9.79
CA TYR A 63 -9.76 3.38 9.14
C TYR A 63 -9.16 4.77 9.14
N PHE A 64 -9.47 5.55 8.11
CA PHE A 64 -9.19 6.98 8.16
C PHE A 64 -10.11 7.64 9.19
N ASN A 65 -9.54 8.39 10.13
CA ASN A 65 -10.26 9.01 11.23
C ASN A 65 -10.83 10.37 10.81
N SER A 66 -12.10 10.40 10.43
CA SER A 66 -12.80 11.64 10.09
C SER A 66 -13.06 12.54 11.31
N GLY A 67 -12.88 11.99 12.52
CA GLY A 67 -13.02 12.73 13.77
C GLY A 67 -11.78 13.49 14.20
N ASP A 68 -10.67 13.39 13.46
CA ASP A 68 -9.48 14.16 13.79
C ASP A 68 -9.69 15.64 13.45
N VAL A 69 -9.43 16.48 14.45
CA VAL A 69 -9.50 17.94 14.36
C VAL A 69 -8.17 18.58 14.74
N ASP A 70 -7.13 17.76 15.01
CA ASP A 70 -5.80 18.23 15.36
C ASP A 70 -5.01 18.62 14.12
N ASN A 71 -5.18 19.88 13.69
CA ASN A 71 -4.40 20.44 12.58
C ASN A 71 -2.94 20.79 12.99
N SER A 72 -2.49 20.43 14.20
CA SER A 72 -1.19 20.82 14.75
C SER A 72 -0.12 19.73 14.71
N ASN A 73 -0.46 18.46 14.47
CA ASN A 73 0.49 17.35 14.59
C ASN A 73 0.62 16.47 13.35
N VAL A 74 1.89 16.18 13.06
CA VAL A 74 2.46 15.23 12.11
C VAL A 74 1.82 13.83 12.29
N TYR A 75 0.81 13.48 11.48
CA TYR A 75 0.16 12.15 11.40
C TYR A 75 -0.55 11.60 12.65
N ARG A 76 -0.78 12.43 13.67
CA ARG A 76 -1.34 11.96 14.94
C ARG A 76 -2.85 12.09 14.94
N GLY A 77 -3.52 10.95 14.98
CA GLY A 77 -4.97 10.90 15.12
C GLY A 77 -5.68 10.54 13.82
N ASP A 78 -5.03 10.74 12.67
CA ASP A 78 -5.57 10.51 11.33
C ASP A 78 -6.01 9.07 11.04
N VAL A 79 -5.53 8.10 11.81
CA VAL A 79 -5.84 6.68 11.62
C VAL A 79 -6.47 6.08 12.88
N ILE A 80 -7.57 5.34 12.71
CA ILE A 80 -8.19 4.50 13.73
C ILE A 80 -7.65 3.09 13.56
N GLU A 81 -7.11 2.51 14.63
CA GLU A 81 -6.75 1.09 14.72
C GLU A 81 -7.75 0.36 15.61
N CYS A 82 -8.39 -0.67 15.07
CA CYS A 82 -9.21 -1.61 15.81
C CYS A 82 -8.50 -2.96 15.93
N THR A 83 -8.33 -3.43 17.17
CA THR A 83 -7.64 -4.71 17.48
C THR A 83 -8.51 -5.57 18.37
N ASN A 84 -8.35 -6.90 18.27
CA ASN A 84 -9.06 -7.86 19.13
C ASN A 84 -8.08 -8.59 20.04
N SER A 85 -8.22 -8.34 21.35
CA SER A 85 -7.43 -9.01 22.37
C SER A 85 -8.36 -9.79 23.30
N LYS A 86 -8.22 -11.12 23.33
CA LYS A 86 -9.01 -12.01 24.20
C LYS A 86 -10.53 -11.82 24.03
N SER A 87 -10.98 -11.75 22.78
CA SER A 87 -12.40 -11.56 22.42
C SER A 87 -12.98 -10.20 22.85
N LYS A 88 -12.12 -9.21 23.07
CA LYS A 88 -12.51 -7.82 23.30
C LYS A 88 -11.89 -6.96 22.21
N ILE A 89 -12.75 -6.28 21.46
CA ILE A 89 -12.31 -5.34 20.43
C ILE A 89 -12.12 -3.97 21.05
N GLU A 90 -11.01 -3.31 20.71
CA GLU A 90 -10.75 -1.92 21.09
C GLU A 90 -10.30 -1.14 19.86
N CYS A 91 -10.97 -0.01 19.62
CA CYS A 91 -10.62 0.95 18.58
C CYS A 91 -10.04 2.22 19.23
N LYS A 92 -8.91 2.69 18.72
CA LYS A 92 -8.22 3.90 19.21
C LYS A 92 -7.63 4.66 18.02
N SER A 93 -7.48 5.96 18.16
CA SER A 93 -6.68 6.72 17.20
C SER A 93 -5.19 6.47 17.46
N ILE A 94 -4.41 6.37 16.39
CA ILE A 94 -2.97 6.10 16.45
C ILE A 94 -2.17 7.27 15.85
N THR A 95 -0.86 7.24 16.10
CA THR A 95 0.10 8.13 15.44
C THR A 95 0.83 7.33 14.39
N SER A 96 0.73 7.78 13.14
CA SER A 96 1.44 7.19 12.01
C SER A 96 2.75 7.95 11.74
N ASN A 97 3.52 7.47 10.76
CA ASN A 97 4.75 8.12 10.28
C ASN A 97 4.63 8.52 8.81
N GLU A 98 5.56 9.36 8.36
CA GLU A 98 5.69 9.69 6.94
C GLU A 98 5.99 8.44 6.13
N GLY A 99 5.18 8.21 5.09
CA GLY A 99 5.27 7.06 4.20
C GLY A 99 4.50 5.84 4.68
N ASP A 100 3.80 5.90 5.83
CA ASP A 100 2.96 4.79 6.28
C ASP A 100 1.78 4.56 5.31
N VAL A 101 1.51 3.30 4.99
CA VAL A 101 0.40 2.87 4.15
C VAL A 101 -0.40 1.78 4.84
N TYR A 102 -1.71 1.98 4.95
CA TYR A 102 -2.64 1.02 5.52
C TYR A 102 -3.73 0.68 4.49
N LEU A 103 -4.12 -0.60 4.44
CA LEU A 103 -5.34 -0.98 3.75
C LEU A 103 -6.55 -0.44 4.54
N ASN A 104 -7.34 0.44 3.92
CA ASN A 104 -8.51 1.01 4.58
C ASN A 104 -9.59 -0.07 4.74
N ALA A 105 -10.06 -0.24 5.97
CA ALA A 105 -11.08 -1.21 6.33
C ALA A 105 -12.50 -0.74 5.99
N LYS A 106 -12.70 0.53 5.65
CA LYS A 106 -13.97 0.99 5.10
C LYS A 106 -14.08 0.65 3.62
N TYR A 107 -15.10 -0.11 3.27
CA TYR A 107 -15.49 -0.41 1.91
C TYR A 107 -16.99 -0.14 1.70
N VAL A 108 -17.34 0.49 0.58
CA VAL A 108 -18.72 0.61 0.10
C VAL A 108 -18.81 -0.20 -1.18
N VAL A 109 -19.60 -1.28 -1.15
CA VAL A 109 -19.96 -2.03 -2.36
C VAL A 109 -21.13 -1.30 -3.00
N TYR A 110 -20.94 -0.76 -4.20
CA TYR A 110 -22.06 -0.35 -5.03
C TYR A 110 -22.53 -1.58 -5.83
N ASP A 111 -23.63 -2.20 -5.43
CA ASP A 111 -24.35 -3.15 -6.30
C ASP A 111 -25.34 -2.35 -7.17
N GLU A 112 -25.61 -2.81 -8.40
CA GLU A 112 -26.50 -2.18 -9.40
C GLU A 112 -27.98 -2.06 -8.94
N LYS A 113 -28.27 -2.36 -7.67
CA LYS A 113 -29.59 -2.37 -7.03
C LYS A 113 -29.80 -1.30 -5.95
N ASP A 114 -28.87 -0.34 -5.79
CA ASP A 114 -28.96 0.75 -4.80
C ASP A 114 -29.17 0.29 -3.34
N GLU A 115 -28.73 -0.93 -2.98
CA GLU A 115 -28.79 -1.43 -1.61
C GLU A 115 -27.40 -1.30 -0.96
N TYR A 116 -27.25 -0.30 -0.08
CA TYR A 116 -26.03 -0.10 0.71
C TYR A 116 -25.81 -1.29 1.64
N ASN A 117 -24.87 -2.16 1.30
CA ASN A 117 -24.45 -3.26 2.16
C ASN A 117 -23.17 -2.86 2.89
N TYR A 118 -23.28 -2.66 4.21
CA TYR A 118 -22.15 -2.40 5.09
C TYR A 118 -21.35 -3.69 5.29
N VAL A 119 -20.20 -3.79 4.65
CA VAL A 119 -19.23 -4.84 4.93
C VAL A 119 -18.00 -4.22 5.57
N ASN A 120 -17.80 -4.58 6.82
CA ASN A 120 -16.58 -4.26 7.52
C ASN A 120 -15.44 -5.16 7.02
N ALA A 121 -14.24 -4.62 6.81
CA ALA A 121 -13.11 -5.31 6.18
C ALA A 121 -12.49 -6.41 7.04
N GLY A 122 -13.15 -7.55 7.04
CA GLY A 122 -12.52 -8.87 7.08
C GLY A 122 -12.54 -9.58 5.73
N LYS A 123 -12.95 -8.91 4.64
CA LYS A 123 -13.16 -9.51 3.31
C LYS A 123 -12.07 -9.05 2.34
N GLU A 124 -11.48 -10.00 1.63
CA GLU A 124 -10.25 -9.85 0.84
C GLU A 124 -10.43 -9.11 -0.51
N THR A 125 -11.33 -8.13 -0.60
CA THR A 125 -11.68 -7.46 -1.86
C THR A 125 -12.01 -5.96 -1.69
N GLY A 126 -11.19 -5.06 -2.26
CA GLY A 126 -11.63 -3.77 -2.83
C GLY A 126 -11.41 -2.48 -2.02
N GLY A 127 -10.57 -2.45 -0.99
CA GLY A 127 -10.37 -1.26 -0.15
C GLY A 127 -9.59 -0.13 -0.81
N LYS A 128 -9.84 1.14 -0.45
CA LYS A 128 -8.91 2.26 -0.75
C LYS A 128 -7.71 2.21 0.21
N LEU A 129 -6.68 3.03 -0.02
CA LEU A 129 -5.54 3.13 0.90
C LEU A 129 -5.64 4.35 1.80
N ILE A 130 -5.21 4.18 3.05
CA ILE A 130 -4.84 5.29 3.92
C ILE A 130 -3.35 5.50 3.75
N ARG A 131 -2.94 6.71 3.36
CA ARG A 131 -1.54 7.04 3.14
C ARG A 131 -1.12 8.30 3.86
N CYS A 132 -0.04 8.22 4.61
CA CYS A 132 0.52 9.31 5.41
C CYS A 132 1.70 9.94 4.67
N ASN A 133 1.56 11.17 4.18
CA ASN A 133 2.63 11.89 3.46
C ASN A 133 2.84 13.29 4.01
N GLU A 134 4.05 13.83 3.83
CA GLU A 134 4.27 15.26 4.01
C GLU A 134 3.51 16.02 2.92
N ASN A 135 2.50 16.78 3.33
CA ASN A 135 1.93 17.84 2.52
C ASN A 135 2.66 19.16 2.85
N GLU A 136 2.54 20.17 1.99
CA GLU A 136 3.11 21.52 2.19
C GLU A 136 2.65 22.23 3.49
N SER A 137 1.80 21.60 4.30
CA SER A 137 1.19 22.15 5.52
C SER A 137 1.08 21.08 6.62
N ASN A 138 2.22 20.60 7.13
CA ASN A 138 2.34 19.57 8.18
C ASN A 138 1.80 18.19 7.75
N GLY A 139 2.57 17.12 7.97
CA GLY A 139 2.22 15.78 7.50
C GLY A 139 0.84 15.29 7.98
N ALA A 140 0.06 14.72 7.07
CA ALA A 140 -1.28 14.19 7.31
C ALA A 140 -1.49 12.88 6.54
N CYS A 141 -2.34 12.00 7.06
CA CYS A 141 -2.83 10.86 6.31
C CYS A 141 -4.04 11.25 5.45
N THR A 142 -4.16 10.65 4.29
CA THR A 142 -5.28 10.87 3.35
C THR A 142 -5.73 9.56 2.75
N ILE A 143 -6.97 9.53 2.25
CA ILE A 143 -7.41 8.44 1.40
C ILE A 143 -6.85 8.67 0.00
N LYS A 144 -5.94 7.78 -0.43
CA LYS A 144 -5.33 7.88 -1.77
C LYS A 144 -6.12 7.05 -2.78
N GLY A 145 -6.44 7.67 -3.91
CA GLY A 145 -6.85 6.96 -5.12
C GLY A 145 -5.63 6.27 -5.75
N THR A 146 -5.79 5.01 -6.12
CA THR A 146 -4.73 4.16 -6.68
C THR A 146 -5.02 3.83 -8.14
N LYS A 147 -3.97 3.48 -8.87
CA LYS A 147 -4.07 2.97 -10.25
C LYS A 147 -4.00 1.46 -10.25
N ASP A 148 -4.51 0.89 -11.34
CA ASP A 148 -4.34 -0.53 -11.62
C ASP A 148 -2.85 -0.89 -11.70
N GLY A 149 -2.46 -1.93 -10.97
CA GLY A 149 -1.10 -2.39 -10.86
C GLY A 149 -0.24 -1.68 -9.81
N ASP A 150 -0.75 -0.68 -9.08
CA ASP A 150 0.01 -0.05 -7.99
C ASP A 150 0.32 -1.06 -6.89
N VAL A 151 1.57 -1.07 -6.39
CA VAL A 151 2.04 -1.98 -5.34
C VAL A 151 2.60 -1.19 -4.15
N PHE A 152 2.23 -1.60 -2.94
CA PHE A 152 2.65 -0.97 -1.69
C PHE A 152 3.06 -2.01 -0.64
N VAL A 153 3.74 -1.53 0.41
CA VAL A 153 3.94 -2.31 1.64
C VAL A 153 2.83 -1.94 2.62
N ASP A 154 2.14 -2.94 3.15
CA ASP A 154 1.22 -2.74 4.26
C ASP A 154 2.00 -2.54 5.56
N ASP A 155 1.90 -1.37 6.20
CA ASP A 155 2.59 -1.09 7.46
C ASP A 155 2.04 -1.87 8.65
N ASN A 156 0.83 -2.41 8.54
CA ASN A 156 0.28 -3.31 9.54
C ASN A 156 0.94 -4.69 9.46
N THR A 157 0.84 -5.36 8.31
CA THR A 157 1.24 -6.76 8.18
C THR A 157 2.68 -6.96 7.71
N GLY A 158 3.29 -5.91 7.15
CA GLY A 158 4.54 -5.99 6.40
C GLY A 158 4.43 -6.86 5.15
N GLN A 159 3.22 -7.09 4.62
CA GLN A 159 3.00 -7.80 3.35
C GLN A 159 2.80 -6.81 2.20
N LEU A 160 2.58 -7.32 0.98
CA LEU A 160 2.22 -6.49 -0.16
C LEU A 160 0.74 -6.12 -0.15
N ILE A 161 0.47 -4.91 -0.61
CA ILE A 161 -0.82 -4.49 -1.13
C ILE A 161 -0.69 -4.31 -2.63
N VAL A 162 -1.61 -4.87 -3.40
CA VAL A 162 -1.71 -4.67 -4.85
C VAL A 162 -3.08 -4.11 -5.17
N CYS A 163 -3.10 -3.07 -5.99
CA CYS A 163 -4.31 -2.37 -6.39
C CYS A 163 -4.69 -2.69 -7.82
N ASP A 164 -6.00 -2.72 -8.04
CA ASP A 164 -6.61 -2.82 -9.35
C ASP A 164 -7.78 -1.84 -9.47
N GLU A 165 -8.49 -1.86 -10.60
CA GLU A 165 -9.67 -1.00 -10.85
C GLU A 165 -10.79 -1.11 -9.80
N ASN A 166 -10.86 -2.24 -9.07
CA ASN A 166 -11.84 -2.51 -8.02
C ASN A 166 -11.34 -2.15 -6.61
N GLY A 167 -10.08 -1.71 -6.49
CA GLY A 167 -9.46 -1.33 -5.22
C GLY A 167 -8.22 -2.16 -4.89
N CYS A 168 -7.76 -2.05 -3.65
CA CYS A 168 -6.51 -2.61 -3.16
C CYS A 168 -6.75 -3.83 -2.27
N ASN A 169 -5.86 -4.81 -2.40
CA ASN A 169 -5.95 -6.09 -1.68
C ASN A 169 -4.57 -6.52 -1.19
N SER A 170 -4.52 -7.21 -0.04
CA SER A 170 -3.30 -7.87 0.40
C SER A 170 -2.93 -9.00 -0.56
N LYS A 171 -1.66 -9.08 -0.97
CA LYS A 171 -1.16 -10.14 -1.86
C LYS A 171 -0.06 -10.94 -1.15
N SER A 172 -0.18 -12.26 -1.17
CA SER A 172 0.93 -13.13 -0.76
C SER A 172 2.05 -13.08 -1.79
N THR A 173 3.30 -13.15 -1.34
CA THR A 173 4.47 -13.13 -2.22
C THR A 173 5.06 -14.53 -2.37
N GLY A 174 5.81 -14.73 -3.45
CA GLY A 174 6.60 -15.93 -3.71
C GLY A 174 7.98 -15.92 -3.04
N ALA A 175 8.26 -14.90 -2.21
CA ALA A 175 9.55 -14.77 -1.54
C ALA A 175 9.89 -16.01 -0.69
N SER A 176 11.13 -16.46 -0.82
CA SER A 176 11.64 -17.66 -0.15
C SER A 176 12.91 -17.32 0.63
N THR A 177 13.46 -18.30 1.36
CA THR A 177 14.74 -18.10 2.06
C THR A 177 15.91 -17.91 1.12
N ASP A 178 15.75 -18.35 -0.13
CA ASP A 178 16.82 -18.37 -1.13
C ASP A 178 16.66 -17.26 -2.17
N ASN A 179 15.45 -16.71 -2.32
CA ASN A 179 15.12 -15.70 -3.33
C ASN A 179 14.18 -14.64 -2.75
N ASN A 180 14.63 -13.39 -2.80
CA ASN A 180 13.80 -12.22 -2.56
C ASN A 180 13.02 -11.87 -3.83
N GLU A 181 11.89 -11.19 -3.66
CA GLU A 181 11.11 -10.61 -4.76
C GLU A 181 11.17 -9.09 -4.68
N TYR A 182 11.23 -8.45 -5.85
CA TYR A 182 11.35 -7.00 -5.98
C TYR A 182 10.21 -6.46 -6.82
N TYR A 183 9.54 -5.42 -6.34
CA TYR A 183 8.41 -4.79 -7.01
C TYR A 183 8.71 -3.31 -7.21
N LEU A 184 8.18 -2.73 -8.28
CA LEU A 184 8.14 -1.28 -8.42
C LEU A 184 6.95 -0.77 -7.59
N SER A 185 7.19 0.29 -6.83
CA SER A 185 6.14 0.93 -6.05
C SER A 185 5.08 1.60 -6.91
N GLY A 186 3.84 1.66 -6.43
CA GLY A 186 2.82 2.60 -6.92
C GLY A 186 3.05 4.07 -6.53
N ASP A 187 4.13 4.33 -5.79
CA ASP A 187 4.57 5.65 -5.37
C ASP A 187 5.91 6.03 -5.95
N ASP A 188 5.99 7.26 -6.45
CA ASP A 188 7.25 7.89 -6.86
C ASP A 188 8.26 7.98 -5.69
N LEU A 189 7.79 7.91 -4.44
CA LEU A 189 8.59 8.00 -3.21
C LEU A 189 7.93 7.18 -2.08
N ILE A 190 8.52 6.05 -1.68
CA ILE A 190 8.10 5.28 -0.49
C ILE A 190 9.08 5.52 0.65
N LYS A 191 8.55 5.87 1.83
CA LYS A 191 9.23 5.92 3.14
C LYS A 191 10.50 6.78 3.20
N CYS A 192 10.43 7.83 4.02
CA CYS A 192 11.59 8.60 4.43
C CYS A 192 12.43 7.82 5.45
N GLU A 193 13.47 7.12 5.00
CA GLU A 193 14.56 6.76 5.91
C GLU A 193 15.55 7.92 5.97
N VAL A 194 15.81 8.46 7.17
CA VAL A 194 16.89 9.43 7.35
C VAL A 194 18.21 8.66 7.48
N LYS A 195 19.04 8.70 6.43
CA LYS A 195 20.41 8.17 6.45
C LYS A 195 21.38 9.33 6.43
N ASP A 196 22.27 9.39 7.43
CA ASP A 196 23.26 10.47 7.59
C ASP A 196 22.68 11.90 7.58
N GLY A 197 21.41 12.05 7.98
CA GLY A 197 20.71 13.34 8.01
C GLY A 197 19.98 13.69 6.72
N GLU A 198 20.04 12.85 5.68
CA GLU A 198 19.32 13.03 4.41
C GLU A 198 18.12 12.08 4.32
N LYS A 199 16.99 12.59 3.83
CA LYS A 199 15.80 11.79 3.52
C LYS A 199 16.10 10.94 2.28
N VAL A 200 16.08 9.63 2.43
CA VAL A 200 16.17 8.66 1.34
C VAL A 200 14.79 8.08 1.11
N TYR A 201 14.37 8.07 -0.16
CA TYR A 201 13.12 7.49 -0.59
C TYR A 201 13.40 6.18 -1.34
N GLY A 202 12.60 5.15 -1.05
CA GLY A 202 12.59 3.91 -1.79
C GLY A 202 11.62 3.98 -2.97
N GLU A 203 12.03 3.43 -4.11
CA GLU A 203 11.18 3.25 -5.30
C GLU A 203 10.84 1.77 -5.52
N LEU A 204 11.56 0.89 -4.83
CA LEU A 204 11.40 -0.55 -4.87
C LEU A 204 10.80 -1.06 -3.58
N ILE A 205 10.12 -2.20 -3.67
CA ILE A 205 9.69 -2.99 -2.54
C ILE A 205 10.45 -4.32 -2.59
N GLU A 206 11.19 -4.63 -1.52
CA GLU A 206 11.86 -5.92 -1.35
C GLU A 206 11.04 -6.78 -0.38
N CYS A 207 10.56 -7.92 -0.87
CA CYS A 207 9.94 -8.96 -0.07
C CYS A 207 10.91 -10.12 0.15
N SER A 208 11.13 -10.48 1.41
CA SER A 208 12.06 -11.55 1.81
C SER A 208 11.43 -12.46 2.85
N LYS A 209 11.89 -13.72 2.91
CA LYS A 209 11.41 -14.69 3.91
C LYS A 209 12.51 -15.02 4.90
N LYS A 210 12.21 -14.83 6.19
CA LYS A 210 13.08 -15.26 7.31
C LYS A 210 12.33 -16.28 8.16
N GLY A 211 12.80 -17.53 8.14
CA GLY A 211 12.08 -18.65 8.73
C GLY A 211 10.71 -18.84 8.06
N ASN A 212 9.63 -18.77 8.84
CA ASN A 212 8.26 -18.92 8.32
C ASN A 212 7.56 -17.58 8.02
N LYS A 213 8.22 -16.44 8.24
CA LYS A 213 7.62 -15.12 8.05
C LYS A 213 8.16 -14.45 6.79
N VAL A 214 7.25 -14.04 5.91
CA VAL A 214 7.54 -13.14 4.79
C VAL A 214 7.42 -11.70 5.29
N THR A 215 8.28 -10.81 4.83
CA THR A 215 8.21 -9.37 5.13
C THR A 215 8.69 -8.56 3.94
N CYS A 216 7.94 -7.53 3.60
CA CYS A 216 8.19 -6.57 2.56
C CYS A 216 8.60 -5.22 3.18
N LYS A 217 9.50 -4.51 2.50
CA LYS A 217 9.97 -3.18 2.92
C LYS A 217 10.33 -2.34 1.70
N ALA A 218 10.20 -1.04 1.84
CA ALA A 218 10.72 -0.10 0.85
C ALA A 218 12.25 -0.15 0.84
N VAL A 219 12.84 -0.15 -0.36
CA VAL A 219 14.28 -0.07 -0.58
C VAL A 219 14.57 0.81 -1.80
N SER A 220 15.79 1.33 -1.88
CA SER A 220 16.28 2.04 -3.06
C SER A 220 17.18 1.12 -3.88
N GLY A 221 17.08 1.19 -5.21
CA GLY A 221 18.05 0.55 -6.09
C GLY A 221 19.27 1.45 -6.31
N ASN A 222 20.41 0.86 -6.65
CA ASN A 222 21.59 1.62 -7.09
C ASN A 222 21.60 1.75 -8.62
N ASP A 223 22.33 2.75 -9.11
CA ASP A 223 22.55 2.92 -10.54
C ASP A 223 23.16 1.67 -11.18
N GLY A 224 22.50 1.18 -12.24
CA GLY A 224 22.86 -0.03 -12.96
C GLY A 224 22.30 -1.32 -12.36
N ASP A 225 21.57 -1.27 -11.24
CA ASP A 225 20.89 -2.45 -10.71
C ASP A 225 19.73 -2.87 -11.62
N VAL A 226 19.57 -4.19 -11.73
CA VAL A 226 18.49 -4.83 -12.51
C VAL A 226 17.87 -5.93 -11.66
N TYR A 227 16.54 -5.88 -11.53
CA TYR A 227 15.74 -6.81 -10.75
C TYR A 227 14.72 -7.51 -11.65
N ILE A 228 14.34 -8.73 -11.32
CA ILE A 228 13.15 -9.35 -11.90
C ILE A 228 11.93 -8.67 -11.27
N ASN A 229 10.99 -8.21 -12.10
CA ASN A 229 9.76 -7.60 -11.62
C ASN A 229 8.87 -8.67 -11.00
N GLY A 230 8.68 -8.61 -9.69
CA GLY A 230 7.82 -9.51 -8.93
C GLY A 230 6.34 -9.35 -9.28
N ASN A 231 5.94 -8.23 -9.88
CA ASN A 231 4.57 -8.03 -10.37
C ASN A 231 4.38 -8.59 -11.79
N TYR A 232 5.42 -9.06 -12.47
CA TYR A 232 5.29 -9.58 -13.83
C TYR A 232 4.48 -10.88 -13.86
N ASP A 233 3.30 -10.83 -14.48
CA ASP A 233 2.42 -11.98 -14.64
C ASP A 233 1.63 -11.87 -15.96
N LYS A 234 1.69 -12.93 -16.77
CA LYS A 234 0.95 -13.04 -18.04
C LYS A 234 -0.39 -13.76 -17.87
N GLY A 235 -0.65 -14.31 -16.68
CA GLY A 235 -1.88 -14.96 -16.35
C GLY A 235 -3.04 -13.97 -16.29
N THR A 236 -4.23 -14.51 -16.52
CA THR A 236 -5.49 -13.81 -16.28
C THR A 236 -6.36 -14.62 -15.34
N ASP A 237 -7.25 -13.94 -14.63
CA ASP A 237 -8.34 -14.60 -13.92
C ASP A 237 -9.37 -15.21 -14.91
N GLU A 238 -10.43 -15.81 -14.36
CA GLU A 238 -11.52 -16.43 -15.12
C GLU A 238 -12.30 -15.44 -16.01
N ASN A 239 -12.19 -14.14 -15.74
CA ASN A 239 -12.84 -13.07 -16.50
C ASN A 239 -11.89 -12.43 -17.52
N GLY A 240 -10.64 -12.89 -17.60
CA GLY A 240 -9.64 -12.34 -18.51
C GLY A 240 -8.90 -11.11 -17.97
N LYS A 241 -9.06 -10.77 -16.68
CA LYS A 241 -8.33 -9.68 -16.03
C LYS A 241 -6.90 -10.12 -15.71
N ALA A 242 -5.92 -9.27 -15.98
CA ALA A 242 -4.52 -9.58 -15.70
C ALA A 242 -4.26 -9.76 -14.18
N LEU A 243 -3.45 -10.75 -13.81
CA LEU A 243 -3.09 -11.04 -12.41
C LEU A 243 -1.91 -10.20 -11.89
N GLY A 244 -1.31 -9.40 -12.77
CA GLY A 244 -0.14 -8.55 -12.55
C GLY A 244 0.20 -7.75 -13.80
N ASP A 245 1.45 -7.35 -13.95
CA ASP A 245 1.98 -6.66 -15.13
C ASP A 245 2.32 -7.67 -16.24
N PRO A 246 1.58 -7.73 -17.35
CA PRO A 246 1.86 -8.70 -18.41
C PRO A 246 3.02 -8.29 -19.34
N THR A 247 3.54 -7.06 -19.17
CA THR A 247 4.44 -6.41 -20.12
C THR A 247 5.87 -6.29 -19.61
N ASN A 248 6.08 -5.81 -18.38
CA ASN A 248 7.41 -5.45 -17.90
C ASN A 248 8.02 -6.56 -17.06
N GLN A 249 9.01 -7.28 -17.60
CA GLN A 249 9.64 -8.43 -16.94
C GLN A 249 10.67 -8.04 -15.87
N ILE A 250 11.28 -6.86 -16.01
CA ILE A 250 12.38 -6.42 -15.16
C ILE A 250 12.17 -5.00 -14.65
N ILE A 251 12.88 -4.66 -13.60
CA ILE A 251 13.01 -3.30 -13.08
C ILE A 251 14.46 -2.88 -13.25
N LYS A 252 14.71 -1.70 -13.82
CA LYS A 252 16.05 -1.12 -14.00
C LYS A 252 16.16 0.16 -13.20
N CYS A 253 17.29 0.36 -12.53
CA CYS A 253 17.54 1.58 -11.76
C CYS A 253 18.72 2.36 -12.36
N ASN A 254 18.51 3.64 -12.68
CA ASN A 254 19.53 4.56 -13.19
C ASN A 254 19.26 5.98 -12.71
N ASP A 255 20.32 6.74 -12.45
CA ASP A 255 20.29 8.13 -11.99
C ASP A 255 19.35 8.32 -10.78
N GLY A 256 19.39 7.37 -9.85
CA GLY A 256 18.54 7.36 -8.65
C GLY A 256 17.05 7.15 -8.92
N LYS A 257 16.68 6.61 -10.09
CA LYS A 257 15.31 6.25 -10.45
C LYS A 257 15.18 4.81 -10.94
N CYS A 258 14.16 4.10 -10.46
CA CYS A 258 13.82 2.76 -10.89
C CYS A 258 12.55 2.74 -11.76
N GLU A 259 12.58 1.99 -12.86
CA GLU A 259 11.45 1.83 -13.78
C GLU A 259 11.26 0.37 -14.20
N ALA A 260 10.01 -0.05 -14.39
CA ALA A 260 9.67 -1.34 -14.95
C ALA A 260 9.83 -1.29 -16.48
N VAL A 261 10.48 -2.31 -17.07
CA VAL A 261 10.86 -2.33 -18.48
C VAL A 261 10.55 -3.67 -19.13
N THR A 262 10.02 -3.61 -20.35
CA THR A 262 9.87 -4.76 -21.25
C THR A 262 11.22 -5.18 -21.85
N ILE A 263 11.53 -6.47 -21.80
CA ILE A 263 12.62 -7.07 -22.57
C ILE A 263 12.04 -7.58 -23.88
N ASP A 264 11.99 -6.71 -24.87
CA ASP A 264 11.80 -7.17 -26.24
C ASP A 264 13.11 -7.75 -26.73
N GLY A 265 13.11 -9.01 -27.19
CA GLY A 265 14.27 -9.69 -27.79
C GLY A 265 14.81 -9.03 -29.08
N LYS A 266 14.52 -7.75 -29.31
CA LYS A 266 14.96 -6.92 -30.43
C LYS A 266 16.11 -5.96 -30.09
N ASP A 267 16.49 -5.78 -28.83
CA ASP A 267 17.70 -5.01 -28.50
C ASP A 267 18.98 -5.86 -28.58
N GLY A 268 19.21 -6.33 -29.80
CA GLY A 268 20.54 -6.58 -30.34
C GLY A 268 21.09 -5.36 -31.07
N SER A 269 20.69 -4.14 -30.69
CA SER A 269 21.30 -2.92 -31.23
C SER A 269 22.66 -2.72 -30.57
N SER A 270 23.65 -3.43 -31.11
CA SER A 270 25.04 -3.00 -31.07
C SER A 270 25.11 -1.60 -31.66
N THR A 271 25.03 -0.58 -30.81
CA THR A 271 25.64 0.69 -31.14
C THR A 271 27.15 0.45 -31.09
N ASN A 272 27.72 0.16 -32.26
CA ASN A 272 29.14 0.32 -32.52
C ASN A 272 29.50 1.80 -32.35
N GLY A 273 29.63 2.23 -31.10
CA GLY A 273 30.33 3.45 -30.73
C GLY A 273 31.82 3.18 -30.80
N SER A 274 32.43 3.50 -31.95
CA SER A 274 33.88 3.67 -32.04
C SER A 274 34.31 4.77 -31.07
N GLY A 275 34.78 4.36 -29.89
CA GLY A 275 35.37 5.23 -28.89
C GLY A 275 36.24 4.38 -27.96
N GLY A 276 37.54 4.30 -28.25
CA GLY A 276 38.48 3.51 -27.45
C GLY A 276 38.69 4.10 -26.06
N GLY A 277 38.84 3.22 -25.05
CA GLY A 277 39.43 3.58 -23.76
C GLY A 277 38.90 2.81 -22.55
N GLY A 278 39.47 1.63 -22.29
CA GLY A 278 39.68 1.05 -20.94
C GLY A 278 38.52 0.97 -19.94
N GLY A 279 37.85 -0.19 -19.88
CA GLY A 279 36.86 -0.48 -18.81
C GLY A 279 36.32 -1.92 -18.75
N GLY A 280 37.09 -2.93 -19.14
CA GLY A 280 36.61 -4.32 -19.35
C GLY A 280 36.18 -5.15 -18.13
N GLY A 281 35.91 -4.52 -16.98
CA GLY A 281 35.46 -5.18 -15.75
C GLY A 281 33.94 -5.13 -15.53
N LYS A 282 33.30 -3.98 -15.79
CA LYS A 282 31.89 -3.75 -15.45
C LYS A 282 30.90 -4.28 -16.50
N GLU A 283 31.22 -4.21 -17.78
CA GLU A 283 30.34 -4.73 -18.86
C GLU A 283 30.18 -6.26 -18.83
N LYS A 284 31.21 -7.01 -18.44
CA LYS A 284 31.14 -8.47 -18.30
C LYS A 284 30.25 -8.91 -17.13
N GLU A 285 30.21 -8.11 -16.07
CA GLU A 285 29.41 -8.38 -14.88
C GLU A 285 27.91 -8.16 -15.16
N VAL A 286 27.57 -7.09 -15.88
CA VAL A 286 26.19 -6.83 -16.36
C VAL A 286 25.72 -7.95 -17.30
N CYS A 287 26.57 -8.41 -18.22
CA CYS A 287 26.24 -9.45 -19.18
C CYS A 287 26.04 -10.84 -18.51
N MET A 288 26.85 -11.19 -17.51
CA MET A 288 26.66 -12.43 -16.73
C MET A 288 25.44 -12.39 -15.79
N LYS A 289 25.12 -11.22 -15.22
CA LYS A 289 23.86 -11.02 -14.48
C LYS A 289 22.65 -11.22 -15.41
N PHE A 290 22.70 -10.68 -16.63
CA PHE A 290 21.65 -10.86 -17.64
C PHE A 290 21.44 -12.33 -18.05
N LEU A 291 22.51 -13.09 -18.28
CA LEU A 291 22.43 -14.52 -18.59
C LEU A 291 21.82 -15.35 -17.45
N SER A 292 22.17 -15.00 -16.21
CA SER A 292 21.64 -15.67 -15.01
C SER A 292 20.15 -15.37 -14.82
N ILE A 293 19.72 -14.13 -15.09
CA ILE A 293 18.31 -13.71 -15.04
C ILE A 293 17.48 -14.42 -16.14
N MET A 294 18.02 -14.54 -17.36
CA MET A 294 17.35 -15.25 -18.47
C MET A 294 17.10 -16.73 -18.14
N LEU A 295 18.07 -17.42 -17.52
CA LEU A 295 17.92 -18.81 -17.08
C LEU A 295 16.83 -18.97 -16.00
N ILE A 296 16.69 -18.00 -15.09
CA ILE A 296 15.63 -18.03 -14.05
C ILE A 296 14.25 -17.78 -14.66
N LEU A 297 14.15 -16.87 -15.65
CA LEU A 297 12.91 -16.62 -16.39
C LEU A 297 12.43 -17.85 -17.16
N GLU A 298 13.33 -18.59 -17.81
CA GLU A 298 12.99 -19.85 -18.49
C GLU A 298 12.47 -20.91 -17.51
N MET A 299 13.02 -20.96 -16.28
CA MET A 299 12.56 -21.91 -15.25
C MET A 299 11.18 -21.57 -14.67
N LYS A 300 10.84 -20.28 -14.48
CA LYS A 300 9.48 -19.88 -14.04
C LYS A 300 8.42 -20.13 -15.12
N ILE A 301 8.76 -20.00 -16.41
CA ILE A 301 7.85 -20.25 -17.54
C ILE A 301 7.47 -21.75 -17.66
N GLN A 302 8.31 -22.67 -17.19
CA GLN A 302 8.05 -24.11 -17.29
C GLN A 302 7.19 -24.68 -16.14
N ILE A 303 6.84 -23.88 -15.13
CA ILE A 303 6.14 -24.33 -13.91
C ILE A 303 4.65 -23.92 -13.88
N ASN A 304 4.19 -23.07 -14.81
CA ASN A 304 2.77 -22.71 -14.98
C ASN A 304 2.16 -23.34 -16.22
#